data_AF-A0A351E8F9-F1
#
_entry.id   AF-A0A351E8F9-F1
#
_cell.length_a   1.000
_cell.length_b   1.000
_cell.length_c   1.000
_cell.angle_alpha   90.00
_cell.angle_beta   90.00
_cell.angle_gamma   90.00
#
_symmetry.space_group_name_H-M   'P 1'
#
loop_
_entity.id
_entity.type
_entity.pdbx_description
1 polymer ?
#
loop_
_entity_poly.entity_id
_entity_poly.type
_entity_poly.pdbx_seq_one_letter_code
_entity_poly.pdbx_strand_id
1 'polypeptide(L)'
;MALEELKAQVEQNRKPRVKAQMFDKFMADHQVTGFVKQEYDDEFRTVGYYSSVTANGQSCKVQVLMNDAIYTYIKILCGYRVVNTENEDKVLQYLNRLNNRGLAFKFVVTAEGSIELDICLIADEVHFDPQMILVMLLQVGVPYLDDELKRLPAVVGTELDVNEPGRREAEEGPAGAPAGN
;
A
#
# COMPACT_ATOMS: atom_id res chain seq x y z
N MET A 1 -23.83 -27.17 -19.45
CA MET A 1 -24.09 -26.31 -18.29
C MET A 1 -24.30 -24.90 -18.81
N ALA A 2 -25.42 -24.27 -18.47
CA ALA A 2 -25.64 -22.86 -18.79
C ALA A 2 -24.63 -22.00 -17.99
N LEU A 3 -24.31 -20.80 -18.48
CA LEU A 3 -23.37 -19.88 -17.80
C LEU A 3 -23.81 -19.57 -16.35
N GLU A 4 -25.12 -19.45 -16.12
CA GLU A 4 -25.67 -19.20 -14.78
C GLU A 4 -25.51 -20.40 -13.83
N GLU A 5 -25.64 -21.62 -14.34
CA GLU A 5 -25.40 -22.84 -13.56
C GLU A 5 -23.92 -22.96 -13.17
N LEU A 6 -23.01 -22.60 -14.08
CA LEU A 6 -21.57 -22.59 -13.81
C LEU A 6 -21.22 -21.53 -12.77
N LYS A 7 -21.79 -20.32 -12.87
CA LYS A 7 -21.59 -19.24 -11.91
C LYS A 7 -22.06 -19.65 -10.51
N ALA A 8 -23.27 -20.19 -10.39
CA ALA A 8 -23.81 -20.64 -9.10
C ALA A 8 -22.96 -21.76 -8.48
N GLN A 9 -22.48 -22.70 -9.30
CA GLN A 9 -21.60 -23.78 -8.83
C GLN A 9 -20.24 -23.24 -8.35
N VAL A 10 -19.68 -22.24 -9.03
CA VAL A 10 -18.43 -21.58 -8.61
C VAL A 10 -18.63 -20.83 -7.29
N GLU A 11 -19.72 -20.08 -7.14
CA GLU A 11 -20.03 -19.34 -5.91
C GLU A 11 -20.24 -20.27 -4.71
N GLN A 12 -20.95 -21.39 -4.89
CA GLN A 12 -21.24 -22.35 -3.81
C GLN A 12 -19.97 -23.03 -3.27
N ASN A 13 -18.96 -23.24 -4.11
CA ASN A 13 -17.72 -23.93 -3.74
C ASN A 13 -16.62 -22.97 -3.25
N ARG A 14 -16.84 -21.67 -3.30
CA ARG A 14 -15.83 -20.67 -2.98
C ARG A 14 -15.60 -20.58 -1.48
N LYS A 15 -14.39 -20.89 -1.05
CA LYS A 15 -13.98 -20.71 0.35
C LYS A 15 -13.74 -19.21 0.62
N PRO A 16 -14.19 -18.67 1.77
CA PRO A 16 -13.91 -17.28 2.11
C PRO A 16 -12.43 -17.06 2.41
N ARG A 17 -11.90 -15.92 1.98
CA ARG A 17 -10.62 -15.33 2.44
C ARG A 17 -9.42 -16.27 2.30
N VAL A 18 -9.40 -17.13 1.29
CA VAL A 18 -8.33 -18.13 1.10
C VAL A 18 -6.95 -17.47 1.00
N LYS A 19 -6.83 -16.41 0.21
CA LYS A 19 -5.56 -15.68 0.07
C LYS A 19 -5.07 -15.08 1.38
N ALA A 20 -5.98 -14.51 2.19
CA ALA A 20 -5.64 -13.97 3.50
C ALA A 20 -5.15 -15.07 4.45
N GLN A 21 -5.80 -16.25 4.46
CA GLN A 21 -5.36 -17.40 5.24
C GLN A 21 -3.97 -17.91 4.81
N MET A 22 -3.70 -17.94 3.50
CA MET A 22 -2.39 -18.30 2.96
C MET A 22 -1.32 -17.30 3.39
N PHE A 23 -1.63 -15.99 3.41
CA PHE A 23 -0.71 -14.96 3.88
C PHE A 23 -0.48 -15.03 5.40
N ASP A 24 -1.52 -15.25 6.20
CA ASP A 24 -1.42 -15.48 7.65
C ASP A 24 -0.45 -16.64 7.95
N LYS A 25 -0.63 -17.78 7.26
CA LYS A 25 0.24 -18.94 7.39
C LYS A 25 1.67 -18.63 6.96
N PHE A 26 1.85 -17.97 5.81
CA PHE A 26 3.17 -17.59 5.31
C PHE A 26 3.92 -16.72 6.33
N MET A 27 3.25 -15.71 6.89
CA MET A 27 3.84 -14.84 7.91
C MET A 27 4.22 -15.61 9.18
N ALA A 28 3.36 -16.52 9.64
CA ALA A 28 3.65 -17.36 10.80
C ALA A 28 4.85 -18.30 10.56
N ASP A 29 4.88 -18.98 9.41
CA ASP A 29 5.94 -19.94 9.04
C ASP A 29 7.31 -19.25 8.89
N HIS A 30 7.34 -18.00 8.41
CA HIS A 30 8.56 -17.21 8.17
C HIS A 30 8.87 -16.18 9.26
N GLN A 31 8.10 -16.16 10.35
CA GLN A 31 8.25 -15.21 11.47
C GLN A 31 8.23 -13.74 11.02
N VAL A 32 7.43 -13.42 10.01
CA VAL A 32 7.24 -12.05 9.55
C VAL A 32 6.45 -11.28 10.61
N THR A 33 6.98 -10.13 11.03
CA THR A 33 6.36 -9.25 12.03
C THR A 33 6.10 -7.87 11.44
N GLY A 34 5.26 -7.06 12.11
CA GLY A 34 5.02 -5.66 11.73
C GLY A 34 3.79 -5.40 10.85
N PHE A 35 3.03 -6.44 10.47
CA PHE A 35 1.69 -6.27 9.93
C PHE A 35 0.63 -6.33 11.02
N VAL A 36 -0.31 -5.40 10.99
CA VAL A 36 -1.54 -5.42 11.78
C VAL A 36 -2.69 -5.86 10.88
N LYS A 37 -3.37 -6.94 11.24
CA LYS A 37 -4.49 -7.48 10.47
C LYS A 37 -5.81 -6.83 10.93
N GLN A 38 -6.66 -6.49 9.97
CA GLN A 38 -8.03 -6.06 10.20
C GLN A 38 -8.95 -6.79 9.21
N GLU A 39 -10.05 -7.36 9.71
CA GLU A 39 -11.07 -7.97 8.88
C GLU A 39 -12.26 -7.01 8.77
N TYR A 40 -12.82 -6.90 7.58
CA TYR A 40 -13.98 -6.08 7.29
C TYR A 40 -15.21 -6.96 7.08
N ASP A 41 -16.35 -6.48 7.60
CA ASP A 41 -17.66 -7.08 7.38
C ASP A 41 -18.33 -6.45 6.17
N ASP A 42 -17.69 -6.58 5.01
CA ASP A 42 -18.19 -6.12 3.72
C ASP A 42 -18.60 -7.29 2.82
N GLU A 43 -19.31 -6.98 1.74
CA GLU A 43 -19.79 -7.99 0.78
C GLU A 43 -18.65 -8.74 0.05
N PHE A 44 -17.45 -8.18 0.06
CA PHE A 44 -16.26 -8.75 -0.57
C PHE A 44 -15.44 -9.63 0.40
N ARG A 45 -15.82 -9.67 1.68
CA ARG A 45 -15.10 -10.35 2.77
C ARG A 45 -13.65 -9.87 2.88
N THR A 46 -13.43 -8.57 2.76
CA THR A 46 -12.10 -7.94 2.72
C THR A 46 -11.32 -8.17 4.02
N VAL A 47 -10.02 -8.39 3.86
CA VAL A 47 -9.01 -8.43 4.92
C VAL A 47 -7.90 -7.46 4.55
N GLY A 48 -7.62 -6.53 5.45
CA GLY A 48 -6.52 -5.58 5.35
C GLY A 48 -5.35 -5.95 6.25
N TYR A 49 -4.14 -5.75 5.74
CA TYR A 49 -2.89 -5.87 6.49
C TYR A 49 -2.13 -4.55 6.42
N TYR A 50 -1.88 -3.94 7.57
CA TYR A 50 -1.33 -2.60 7.69
C TYR A 50 0.09 -2.66 8.23
N SER A 51 1.02 -1.97 7.57
CA SER A 51 2.41 -1.88 8.02
C SER A 51 3.04 -0.56 7.58
N SER A 52 4.35 -0.47 7.67
CA SER A 52 5.14 0.62 7.11
C SER A 52 6.49 0.10 6.59
N VAL A 53 6.98 0.71 5.53
CA VAL A 53 8.32 0.48 4.99
C VAL A 53 9.09 1.80 4.94
N THR A 54 10.42 1.70 4.97
CA THR A 54 11.27 2.88 4.79
C THR A 54 11.67 2.99 3.33
N ALA A 55 11.35 4.12 2.70
CA ALA A 55 11.80 4.48 1.35
C ALA A 55 12.28 5.94 1.36
N ASN A 56 13.47 6.19 0.82
CA ASN A 56 14.16 7.47 0.83
C ASN A 56 14.21 8.14 2.22
N GLY A 57 14.41 7.33 3.28
CA GLY A 57 14.41 7.78 4.67
C GLY A 57 13.02 8.12 5.25
N GLN A 58 11.95 7.97 4.48
CA GLN A 58 10.57 8.22 4.89
C GLN A 58 9.87 6.92 5.30
N SER A 59 9.06 6.96 6.36
CA SER A 59 8.22 5.82 6.79
C SER A 59 6.90 5.81 6.02
N CYS A 60 6.87 5.16 4.87
CA CYS A 60 5.69 5.04 4.03
C CYS A 60 4.72 4.00 4.61
N LYS A 61 3.45 4.38 4.82
CA LYS A 61 2.40 3.43 5.25
C LYS A 61 2.06 2.46 4.13
N VAL A 62 1.89 1.20 4.48
CA VAL A 62 1.56 0.11 3.56
C VAL A 62 0.23 -0.49 3.95
N GLN A 63 -0.62 -0.73 2.96
CA GLN A 63 -1.86 -1.50 3.11
C GLN A 63 -1.87 -2.63 2.09
N VAL A 64 -2.02 -3.86 2.54
CA VAL A 64 -2.28 -5.01 1.67
C VAL A 64 -3.75 -5.39 1.84
N LEU A 65 -4.54 -5.24 0.79
CA LEU A 65 -5.96 -5.56 0.78
C LEU A 65 -6.19 -6.84 -0.02
N MET A 66 -6.79 -7.82 0.63
CA MET A 66 -7.21 -9.07 0.02
C MET A 66 -8.70 -9.23 0.22
N ASN A 67 -9.39 -9.65 -0.83
CA ASN A 67 -10.76 -10.13 -0.75
C ASN A 67 -10.82 -11.44 -1.54
N ASP A 68 -12.01 -11.98 -1.75
CA ASP A 68 -12.07 -13.26 -2.46
C ASP A 68 -11.77 -13.15 -3.95
N ALA A 69 -11.78 -11.94 -4.53
CA ALA A 69 -11.44 -11.76 -5.94
C ALA A 69 -9.98 -12.16 -6.21
N ILE A 70 -9.64 -12.34 -7.48
CA ILE A 70 -8.27 -12.69 -7.90
C ILE A 70 -7.25 -11.58 -7.63
N TYR A 71 -7.71 -10.38 -7.25
CA TYR A 71 -6.85 -9.22 -7.01
C TYR A 71 -6.39 -9.13 -5.56
N THR A 72 -5.09 -8.89 -5.37
CA THR A 72 -4.52 -8.42 -4.11
C THR A 72 -3.92 -7.05 -4.37
N TYR A 73 -4.35 -6.06 -3.61
CA TYR A 73 -3.86 -4.69 -3.75
C TYR A 73 -2.80 -4.42 -2.68
N ILE A 74 -1.70 -3.80 -3.06
CA ILE A 74 -0.71 -3.25 -2.14
C ILE A 74 -0.66 -1.75 -2.41
N LYS A 75 -0.97 -0.96 -1.39
CA LYS A 75 -0.97 0.50 -1.43
C LYS A 75 0.18 1.01 -0.59
N ILE A 76 0.96 1.95 -1.12
CA ILE A 76 2.06 2.60 -0.40
C ILE A 76 1.82 4.11 -0.40
N LEU A 77 1.66 4.70 0.78
CA LEU A 77 1.49 6.14 0.92
C LEU A 77 2.82 6.87 0.64
N CYS A 78 2.83 7.67 -0.42
CA CYS A 78 4.00 8.41 -0.91
C CYS A 78 3.97 9.89 -0.53
N GLY A 79 2.80 10.44 -0.21
CA GLY A 79 2.63 11.79 0.34
C GLY A 79 1.22 11.98 0.85
N TYR A 80 1.06 12.49 2.07
CA TYR A 80 -0.26 12.67 2.71
C TYR A 80 -0.81 14.08 2.44
N ARG A 81 -1.94 14.16 1.73
CA ARG A 81 -2.64 15.44 1.42
C ARG A 81 -1.73 16.54 0.86
N VAL A 82 -0.78 16.16 0.02
CA VAL A 82 0.21 17.09 -0.55
C VAL A 82 -0.24 17.71 -1.88
N VAL A 83 -1.26 17.14 -2.52
CA VAL A 83 -1.82 17.64 -3.78
C VAL A 83 -2.99 18.58 -3.49
N ASN A 84 -2.97 19.74 -4.12
CA ASN A 84 -3.97 20.78 -3.99
C ASN A 84 -4.13 21.53 -5.33
N THR A 85 -5.08 22.48 -5.40
CA THR A 85 -5.41 23.20 -6.63
C THR A 85 -4.24 23.97 -7.26
N GLU A 86 -3.18 24.28 -6.50
CA GLU A 86 -2.02 25.03 -7.01
C GLU A 86 -1.00 24.13 -7.71
N ASN A 87 -0.89 22.86 -7.30
CA ASN A 87 0.12 21.92 -7.80
C ASN A 87 -0.45 20.74 -8.59
N GLU A 88 -1.76 20.52 -8.56
CA GLU A 88 -2.45 19.35 -9.14
C GLU A 88 -2.02 19.04 -10.57
N ASP A 89 -2.10 20.03 -11.49
CA ASP A 89 -1.73 19.84 -12.89
C ASP A 89 -0.28 19.33 -13.06
N LYS A 90 0.67 19.91 -12.30
CA LYS A 90 2.08 19.53 -12.38
C LYS A 90 2.31 18.14 -11.82
N VAL A 91 1.67 17.82 -10.70
CA VAL A 91 1.76 16.51 -10.05
C VAL A 91 1.15 15.44 -10.96
N LEU A 92 -0.08 15.63 -11.44
CA LEU A 92 -0.76 14.68 -12.33
C LEU A 92 0.03 14.43 -13.62
N GLN A 93 0.59 15.48 -14.23
CA GLN A 93 1.47 15.31 -15.40
C GLN A 93 2.73 14.50 -15.06
N TYR A 94 3.35 14.72 -13.90
CA TYR A 94 4.51 13.97 -13.45
C TYR A 94 4.16 12.49 -13.22
N LEU A 95 3.13 12.22 -12.43
CA LEU A 95 2.67 10.87 -12.10
C LEU A 95 2.22 10.12 -13.35
N ASN A 96 1.55 10.78 -14.30
CA ASN A 96 1.19 10.16 -15.57
C ASN A 96 2.44 9.74 -16.37
N ARG A 97 3.50 10.54 -16.40
CA ARG A 97 4.77 10.12 -17.04
C ARG A 97 5.38 8.91 -16.36
N LEU A 98 5.34 8.82 -15.03
CA LEU A 98 5.79 7.64 -14.29
C LEU A 98 4.95 6.41 -14.65
N ASN A 99 3.63 6.56 -14.67
CA ASN A 99 2.68 5.48 -14.96
C ASN A 99 2.84 4.90 -16.37
N ASN A 100 3.34 5.68 -17.33
CA ASN A 100 3.60 5.26 -18.71
C ASN A 100 4.91 4.46 -18.89
N ARG A 101 5.70 4.21 -17.84
CA ARG A 101 6.95 3.42 -17.92
C ARG A 101 6.74 1.90 -17.99
N GLY A 102 5.49 1.43 -18.07
CA GLY A 102 5.18 0.01 -18.25
C GLY A 102 5.34 -0.89 -17.02
N LEU A 103 5.37 -0.31 -15.81
CA LEU A 103 5.48 -1.06 -14.56
C LEU A 103 4.11 -1.54 -14.06
N ALA A 104 4.12 -2.62 -13.26
CA ALA A 104 2.94 -3.29 -12.67
C ALA A 104 2.24 -2.49 -11.54
N PHE A 105 2.53 -1.20 -11.44
CA PHE A 105 1.94 -0.30 -10.45
C PHE A 105 1.67 1.08 -11.04
N LYS A 106 0.78 1.81 -10.35
CA LYS A 106 0.31 3.13 -10.76
C LYS A 106 0.27 4.05 -9.56
N PHE A 107 0.73 5.27 -9.77
CA PHE A 107 0.45 6.35 -8.84
C PHE A 107 -0.99 6.82 -9.01
N VAL A 108 -1.63 7.05 -7.87
CA VAL A 108 -2.99 7.57 -7.74
C VAL A 108 -2.95 8.79 -6.83
N VAL A 109 -3.69 9.83 -7.19
CA VAL A 109 -4.02 10.92 -6.26
C VAL A 109 -5.39 10.61 -5.67
N THR A 110 -5.47 10.50 -4.35
CA THR A 110 -6.72 10.23 -3.64
C THR A 110 -7.61 11.48 -3.61
N ALA A 111 -8.88 11.30 -3.26
CA ALA A 111 -9.83 12.41 -3.20
C ALA A 111 -9.41 13.51 -2.21
N GLU A 112 -8.70 13.15 -1.14
CA GLU A 112 -8.15 14.08 -0.15
C GLU A 112 -6.76 14.63 -0.52
N GLY A 113 -6.25 14.35 -1.71
CA GLY A 113 -4.98 14.90 -2.22
C GLY A 113 -3.73 14.16 -1.76
N SER A 114 -3.86 12.91 -1.28
CA SER A 114 -2.70 12.07 -0.99
C SER A 114 -2.20 11.39 -2.27
N ILE A 115 -0.91 11.08 -2.32
CA ILE A 115 -0.29 10.32 -3.40
C ILE A 115 -0.04 8.90 -2.89
N GLU A 116 -0.62 7.92 -3.57
CA GLU A 116 -0.43 6.49 -3.30
C GLU A 116 0.23 5.81 -4.49
N LEU A 117 1.07 4.82 -4.22
CA LEU A 117 1.51 3.83 -5.21
C LEU A 117 0.65 2.57 -5.06
N ASP A 118 -0.16 2.27 -6.07
CA ASP A 118 -1.01 1.09 -6.13
C ASP A 118 -0.33 -0.01 -6.96
N ILE A 119 -0.04 -1.13 -6.32
CA ILE A 119 0.46 -2.36 -6.93
C ILE A 119 -0.69 -3.38 -6.92
N CYS A 120 -1.00 -3.97 -8.07
CA CYS A 120 -2.02 -5.01 -8.18
C CYS A 120 -1.38 -6.35 -8.54
N LEU A 121 -1.59 -7.35 -7.67
CA LEU A 121 -1.23 -8.73 -7.94
C LEU A 121 -2.48 -9.49 -8.39
N ILE A 122 -2.35 -10.27 -9.45
CA ILE A 122 -3.43 -11.07 -10.02
C ILE A 122 -3.05 -12.53 -9.84
N ALA A 123 -3.79 -13.24 -8.98
CA ALA A 123 -3.66 -14.68 -8.82
C ALA A 123 -4.98 -15.24 -8.28
N ASP A 124 -5.41 -16.38 -8.84
CA ASP A 124 -6.43 -17.19 -8.19
C ASP A 124 -5.87 -17.87 -6.93
N GLU A 125 -6.74 -18.56 -6.20
CA GLU A 125 -6.38 -19.23 -4.94
C GLU A 125 -5.35 -20.36 -5.12
N VAL A 126 -5.24 -20.94 -6.32
CA VAL A 126 -4.32 -22.05 -6.61
C VAL A 126 -2.92 -21.54 -6.91
N HIS A 127 -2.81 -20.39 -7.57
CA HIS A 127 -1.56 -19.80 -8.03
C HIS A 127 -1.08 -18.65 -7.14
N PHE A 128 -1.83 -18.28 -6.10
CA PHE A 128 -1.43 -17.23 -5.19
C PHE A 128 -0.22 -17.63 -4.36
N ASP A 129 0.91 -16.98 -4.60
CA ASP A 129 2.11 -17.06 -3.78
C ASP A 129 2.17 -15.86 -2.82
N PRO A 130 1.97 -16.06 -1.50
CA PRO A 130 2.02 -14.96 -0.53
C PRO A 130 3.38 -14.27 -0.45
N GLN A 131 4.48 -14.95 -0.82
CA GLN A 131 5.81 -14.36 -0.86
C GLN A 131 5.90 -13.21 -1.88
N MET A 132 5.09 -13.24 -2.95
CA MET A 132 5.08 -12.17 -3.95
C MET A 132 4.70 -10.81 -3.37
N ILE A 133 3.96 -10.75 -2.27
CA ILE A 133 3.67 -9.48 -1.60
C ILE A 133 4.96 -8.84 -1.08
N LEU A 134 5.82 -9.62 -0.41
CA LEU A 134 7.08 -9.11 0.12
C LEU A 134 8.09 -8.80 -0.99
N VAL A 135 8.14 -9.61 -2.05
CA VAL A 135 8.97 -9.33 -3.22
C VAL A 135 8.55 -8.02 -3.87
N MET A 136 7.25 -7.85 -4.12
CA MET A 136 6.73 -6.63 -4.75
C MET A 136 6.89 -5.41 -3.87
N LEU A 137 6.77 -5.55 -2.55
CA LEU A 137 6.98 -4.45 -1.62
C LEU A 137 8.46 -4.09 -1.49
N LEU A 138 9.32 -5.04 -1.12
CA LEU A 138 10.69 -4.79 -0.67
C LEU A 138 11.72 -4.80 -1.81
N GLN A 139 11.50 -5.58 -2.86
CA GLN A 139 12.49 -5.71 -3.95
C GLN A 139 12.11 -4.89 -5.18
N VAL A 140 10.85 -4.48 -5.30
CA VAL A 140 10.34 -3.73 -6.46
C VAL A 140 9.84 -2.34 -6.05
N GLY A 141 8.87 -2.28 -5.15
CA GLY A 141 8.21 -1.03 -4.75
C GLY A 141 9.14 -0.06 -4.02
N VAL A 142 9.79 -0.51 -2.94
CA VAL A 142 10.71 0.32 -2.14
C VAL A 142 11.89 0.84 -2.97
N PRO A 143 12.65 0.02 -3.72
CA PRO A 143 13.77 0.51 -4.52
C PRO A 143 13.33 1.51 -5.59
N TYR A 144 12.14 1.31 -6.18
CA TYR A 144 11.59 2.28 -7.13
C TYR A 144 11.24 3.61 -6.44
N LEU A 145 10.61 3.55 -5.26
CA LEU A 145 10.25 4.73 -4.48
C LEU A 145 11.47 5.47 -3.92
N ASP A 146 12.57 4.78 -3.62
CA ASP A 146 13.81 5.42 -3.17
C ASP A 146 14.31 6.49 -4.15
N ASP A 147 14.09 6.31 -5.45
CA ASP A 147 14.48 7.28 -6.46
C ASP A 147 13.39 8.32 -6.73
N GLU A 148 12.13 7.92 -6.77
CA GLU A 148 11.03 8.83 -7.09
C GLU A 148 10.68 9.77 -5.94
N LEU A 149 10.77 9.31 -4.68
CA LEU A 149 10.54 10.16 -3.49
C LEU A 149 11.62 11.23 -3.30
N LYS A 150 12.79 11.11 -3.93
CA LYS A 150 13.79 12.20 -3.98
C LYS A 150 13.34 13.36 -4.86
N ARG A 151 12.54 13.08 -5.89
CA ARG A 151 12.15 14.03 -6.94
C ARG A 151 10.78 14.64 -6.69
N LEU A 152 9.89 13.84 -6.10
CA LEU A 152 8.50 14.21 -5.88
C LEU A 152 8.32 15.50 -5.03
N PRO A 153 9.13 15.81 -3.99
CA PRO A 153 9.03 17.09 -3.27
C PRO A 153 9.19 18.32 -4.18
N ALA A 154 10.10 18.27 -5.16
CA ALA A 154 10.31 19.38 -6.08
C ALA A 154 9.15 19.56 -7.07
N VAL A 155 8.43 18.48 -7.38
CA VAL A 155 7.23 18.51 -8.23
C VAL A 155 6.03 19.06 -7.47
N VAL A 156 5.85 18.60 -6.23
CA VAL A 156 4.77 19.01 -5.33
C VAL A 156 4.96 20.46 -4.85
N GLY A 157 6.21 20.89 -4.66
CA GLY A 157 6.56 22.22 -4.16
C GLY A 157 6.70 22.31 -2.64
N THR A 158 6.63 21.18 -1.93
CA THR A 158 6.84 21.08 -0.47
C THR A 158 7.46 19.73 -0.13
N GLU A 159 7.99 19.60 1.10
CA GLU A 159 8.36 18.29 1.64
C GLU A 159 7.14 17.36 1.71
N LEU A 160 7.38 16.08 1.48
CA LEU A 160 6.36 15.06 1.61
C LEU A 160 6.23 14.70 3.08
N ASP A 161 5.14 15.10 3.72
CA ASP A 161 4.77 14.47 4.98
C ASP A 161 4.02 13.17 4.66
N VAL A 162 4.62 12.03 4.98
CA VAL A 162 3.96 10.71 4.89
C VAL A 162 3.40 10.27 6.24
N ASN A 163 3.63 11.07 7.28
CA ASN A 163 3.01 10.92 8.58
C ASN A 163 1.87 11.94 8.67
N GLU A 164 0.77 11.52 9.27
CA GLU A 164 -0.34 12.43 9.59
C GLU A 164 0.20 13.54 10.52
N PRO A 165 -0.11 14.83 10.27
CA PRO A 165 0.38 15.93 11.10
C PRO A 165 -0.06 15.69 12.55
N GLY A 166 0.91 15.48 13.44
CA GLY A 166 0.70 15.15 14.86
C GLY A 166 1.57 14.00 15.39
N ARG A 167 2.23 13.20 14.52
CA ARG A 167 3.14 12.13 15.00
C ARG A 167 4.60 12.57 15.19
N ARG A 168 5.08 13.59 14.44
CA ARG A 168 6.45 14.13 14.62
C ARG A 168 6.67 14.73 16.01
N GLU A 169 5.64 15.38 16.57
CA GLU A 169 5.69 15.96 17.94
C GLU A 169 5.76 14.90 19.04
N ALA A 170 5.37 13.65 18.76
CA ALA A 170 5.43 12.56 19.74
C ALA A 170 6.76 11.80 19.72
N GLU A 171 7.51 11.84 18.61
CA GLU A 171 8.83 11.19 18.49
C GLU A 171 9.98 12.13 18.89
N GLU A 172 9.78 13.45 18.79
CA GLU A 172 10.66 14.44 19.43
C GLU A 172 10.22 14.66 20.89
N GLY A 173 10.60 13.73 21.78
CA GLY A 173 10.50 13.94 23.23
C GLY A 173 11.14 15.29 23.63
N PRO A 174 10.66 15.93 24.71
CA PRO A 174 11.00 17.32 25.00
C PRO A 174 12.52 17.47 25.11
N ALA A 175 13.07 18.36 24.27
CA ALA A 175 14.47 18.74 24.29
C ALA A 175 14.90 19.01 25.74
N GLY A 176 15.96 18.29 26.16
CA GLY A 176 16.40 18.21 27.54
C GLY A 176 16.46 19.57 28.24
N ALA A 177 15.72 19.69 29.33
CA ALA A 177 15.97 20.72 30.32
C ALA A 177 17.38 20.49 30.90
N PRO A 178 18.24 21.52 30.98
CA PRO A 178 19.56 21.37 31.57
C PRO A 178 19.40 21.11 33.07
N ALA A 179 20.03 20.04 33.57
CA ALA A 179 20.20 19.84 35.00
C ALA A 179 21.04 20.99 35.55
N GLY A 180 20.40 21.92 36.25
CA GLY A 180 21.03 23.04 36.95
C GLY A 180 21.20 22.73 38.43
N ASN A 181 22.48 22.73 38.86
CA ASN A 181 23.07 22.87 40.20
C ASN A 181 22.39 22.24 41.42
#